data_AF-A0A963FPI1-F1
#
_entry.id   AF-A0A963FPI1-F1
#
_cell.length_a   1.000
_cell.length_b   1.000
_cell.length_c   1.000
_cell.angle_alpha   90.00
_cell.angle_beta   90.00
_cell.angle_gamma   90.00
#
_symmetry.space_group_name_H-M   'P 1'
#
loop_
_entity.id
_entity.type
_entity.pdbx_description
1 polymer ?
#
loop_
_entity_poly.entity_id
_entity_poly.type
_entity_poly.pdbx_seq_one_letter_code
_entity_poly.pdbx_strand_id
1 'polypeptide(L)' 'IDVCVNDPGKNVDVYITTTVVTMAEVWMGQINYRKAVADNRLKVVGPKALTGDLGNWMAASVFADIAPASEIL' A
#
# COMPACT_ATOMS: atom_id res chain seq x y z
N ILE A 1 13.09 -4.79 14.14
CA ILE A 1 12.61 -3.80 13.16
C ILE A 1 13.85 -3.38 12.38
N ASP A 2 13.92 -3.71 11.09
CA ASP A 2 15.10 -3.38 10.28
C ASP A 2 14.82 -2.03 9.61
N VAL A 3 15.45 -0.98 10.11
CA VAL A 3 15.41 0.34 9.48
C VAL A 3 16.49 0.29 8.39
N CYS A 4 16.12 0.56 7.14
CA CYS A 4 17.11 0.72 6.08
C CYS A 4 18.01 1.91 6.43
N VAL A 5 19.13 1.65 7.09
CA VAL A 5 20.17 2.63 7.45
C VAL A 5 21.14 2.88 6.30
N ASN A 6 21.11 2.02 5.28
CA ASN A 6 21.90 2.17 4.06
C ASN A 6 21.00 2.68 2.94
N ASP A 7 21.32 3.87 2.43
CA ASP A 7 20.73 4.39 1.20
C ASP A 7 21.11 3.44 0.04
N PRO A 8 20.13 2.83 -0.66
CA PRO A 8 20.41 1.96 -1.78
C PRO A 8 21.05 2.68 -2.99
N GLY A 9 21.20 4.01 -2.96
CA GLY A 9 21.87 4.81 -3.99
C GLY A 9 21.09 4.88 -5.31
N LYS A 10 19.80 4.55 -5.29
CA LYS A 10 18.91 4.57 -6.45
C LYS A 10 17.93 5.73 -6.34
N ASN A 11 17.54 6.28 -7.49
CA ASN A 11 16.48 7.26 -7.54
C ASN A 11 15.14 6.64 -7.15
N VAL A 12 14.27 7.44 -6.55
CA VAL A 12 12.91 7.03 -6.20
C VAL A 12 12.03 7.12 -7.45
N ASP A 13 11.47 5.99 -7.88
CA ASP A 13 10.61 5.93 -9.07
C ASP A 13 9.13 6.24 -8.76
N VAL A 14 8.67 5.92 -7.54
CA VAL A 14 7.26 6.06 -7.13
C VAL A 14 7.16 6.68 -5.75
N TYR A 15 6.36 7.75 -5.65
CA TYR A 15 5.98 8.37 -4.38
C TYR A 15 4.53 8.01 -4.06
N ILE A 16 4.30 7.51 -2.84
CA ILE A 16 2.96 7.30 -2.30
C ILE A 16 2.75 8.27 -1.13
N THR A 17 1.70 9.08 -1.22
CA THR A 17 1.31 10.00 -0.15
C THR A 17 -0.05 9.58 0.40
N THR A 18 -0.08 9.28 1.69
CA THR A 18 -1.27 8.77 2.39
C THR A 18 -1.09 8.92 3.90
N THR A 19 -2.15 8.71 4.67
CA THR A 19 -2.02 8.52 6.13
C THR A 19 -1.58 7.10 6.44
N VAL A 20 -0.90 6.91 7.57
CA VAL A 20 -0.50 5.56 8.03
C VAL A 20 -1.70 4.63 8.16
N VAL A 21 -2.83 5.14 8.66
CA VAL A 21 -4.09 4.39 8.79
C VAL A 21 -4.56 3.90 7.42
N THR A 22 -4.63 4.79 6.41
CA THR A 22 -5.07 4.39 5.07
C THR A 22 -4.10 3.40 4.43
N MET A 23 -2.78 3.55 4.63
CA MET A 23 -1.81 2.56 4.14
C MET A 23 -2.01 1.20 4.80
N ALA A 24 -2.26 1.17 6.12
CA ALA A 24 -2.53 -0.06 6.85
C ALA A 24 -3.82 -0.74 6.37
N GLU A 25 -4.90 0.02 6.17
CA GLU A 25 -6.16 -0.53 5.64
C GLU A 25 -5.98 -1.13 4.24
N VAL A 26 -5.20 -0.47 3.37
CA VAL A 26 -4.89 -0.99 2.03
C VAL A 26 -4.05 -2.26 2.13
N TRP A 27 -2.97 -2.25 2.92
CA TRP A 27 -2.08 -3.39 3.07
C TRP A 27 -2.77 -4.58 3.73
N MET A 28 -3.65 -4.35 4.70
CA MET A 28 -4.45 -5.39 5.36
C MET A 28 -5.62 -5.90 4.50
N GLY A 29 -5.83 -5.39 3.28
CA GLY A 29 -6.93 -5.79 2.41
C GLY A 29 -8.31 -5.24 2.83
N GLN A 30 -8.37 -4.39 3.86
CA GLN A 30 -9.62 -3.79 4.35
C GLN A 30 -10.24 -2.84 3.32
N ILE A 31 -9.40 -2.14 2.55
CA ILE A 31 -9.84 -1.35 1.39
C ILE A 31 -8.94 -1.59 0.18
N ASN A 32 -9.49 -1.46 -1.02
CA ASN A 32 -8.71 -1.53 -2.26
C ASN A 32 -7.93 -0.22 -2.49
N TYR A 33 -6.66 -0.28 -2.90
CA TYR A 33 -5.86 0.92 -3.19
C TYR A 33 -6.49 1.83 -4.26
N ARG A 34 -7.14 1.27 -5.29
CA ARG A 34 -7.82 2.03 -6.34
C ARG A 34 -8.98 2.84 -5.76
N LYS A 35 -9.69 2.26 -4.77
CA LYS A 35 -10.72 2.97 -4.01
C LYS A 35 -10.11 4.10 -3.18
N ALA A 36 -9.00 3.84 -2.48
CA ALA A 36 -8.30 4.87 -1.71
C ALA A 36 -7.81 6.04 -2.59
N VAL A 37 -7.40 5.77 -3.84
CA VAL A 37 -7.06 6.80 -4.84
C VAL A 37 -8.31 7.59 -5.26
N ALA A 38 -9.39 6.91 -5.61
CA ALA A 38 -10.65 7.54 -6.01
C ALA A 38 -11.23 8.44 -4.90
N ASP A 39 -11.08 8.02 -3.63
CA ASP A 39 -11.54 8.75 -2.45
C ASP A 39 -10.55 9.86 -2.01
N ASN A 40 -9.48 10.13 -2.78
CA ASN A 40 -8.41 11.09 -2.47
C ASN A 40 -7.68 10.83 -1.12
N ARG A 41 -7.73 9.60 -0.62
CA ARG A 41 -7.05 9.18 0.61
C ARG A 41 -5.63 8.69 0.35
N LEU A 42 -5.31 8.31 -0.88
CA LEU A 42 -4.01 7.82 -1.32
C LEU A 42 -3.65 8.47 -2.66
N LYS A 43 -2.49 9.11 -2.75
CA LYS A 43 -1.95 9.66 -3.99
C LYS A 43 -0.71 8.88 -4.42
N VAL A 44 -0.66 8.46 -5.68
CA VAL A 44 0.51 7.79 -6.27
C VAL A 44 1.05 8.63 -7.40
N VAL A 45 2.34 8.93 -7.37
CA VAL A 45 3.04 9.70 -8.41
C VAL A 45 4.24 8.89 -8.88
N GLY A 46 4.35 8.68 -10.19
CA GLY A 46 5.43 7.93 -10.81
C GLY A 46 5.05 7.46 -12.21
N PRO A 47 5.94 6.77 -12.93
CA PRO A 47 5.69 6.25 -14.26
C PRO A 47 4.45 5.33 -14.30
N LYS A 48 3.60 5.48 -15.32
CA LYS A 48 2.38 4.68 -15.49
C LYS A 48 2.64 3.17 -15.51
N ALA A 49 3.81 2.75 -15.99
CA ALA A 49 4.24 1.36 -15.99
C ALA A 49 4.37 0.77 -14.57
N LEU A 50 4.70 1.60 -13.58
CA LEU A 50 4.83 1.20 -12.18
C LEU A 50 3.55 1.48 -11.39
N THR A 51 2.84 2.56 -11.71
CA THR A 51 1.67 3.01 -10.94
C THR A 51 0.33 2.46 -11.43
N GLY A 52 0.27 1.93 -12.67
CA GLY A 52 -0.95 1.39 -13.27
C GLY A 52 -1.46 0.10 -12.60
N ASP A 53 -0.55 -0.66 -12.01
CA ASP A 53 -0.87 -1.85 -11.24
C ASP A 53 0.07 -2.03 -10.03
N LEU A 54 -0.22 -1.28 -8.97
CA LEU A 54 0.51 -1.40 -7.71
C LEU A 54 0.43 -2.80 -7.11
N GLY A 55 -0.64 -3.56 -7.36
CA GLY A 55 -0.82 -4.89 -6.79
C GLY A 55 0.27 -5.89 -7.19
N ASN A 56 0.93 -5.68 -8.33
CA ASN A 56 1.99 -6.57 -8.81
C ASN A 56 3.29 -6.50 -8.01
N TRP A 57 3.55 -5.39 -7.32
CA TRP A 57 4.81 -5.18 -6.58
C TRP A 57 4.62 -4.69 -5.15
N MET A 58 3.47 -4.08 -4.84
CA MET A 58 3.04 -3.76 -3.48
C MET A 58 2.02 -4.81 -3.04
N ALA A 59 2.53 -5.99 -2.67
CA ALA A 59 1.70 -7.09 -2.21
C ALA A 59 0.94 -6.70 -0.93
N ALA A 60 -0.32 -7.13 -0.85
CA ALA A 60 -1.09 -7.06 0.38
C ALA A 60 -0.50 -8.03 1.42
N SER A 61 -0.93 -7.85 2.66
CA SER A 61 -0.67 -8.77 3.76
C SER A 61 -1.13 -10.19 3.41
N VAL A 62 -0.38 -11.18 3.87
CA VAL A 62 -0.76 -12.61 3.76
C VAL A 62 -2.07 -12.94 4.50
N PHE A 63 -2.54 -12.03 5.36
CA PHE A 63 -3.77 -12.17 6.12
C PHE A 63 -4.94 -11.38 5.52
N ALA A 64 -4.78 -10.77 4.34
CA ALA A 64 -5.79 -9.89 3.75
C ALA A 64 -7.15 -10.55 3.52
N ASP A 65 -7.17 -11.86 3.26
CA ASP A 65 -8.40 -12.63 3.04
C ASP A 65 -8.93 -13.32 4.31
N ILE A 66 -8.34 -13.03 5.48
CA ILE A 66 -8.78 -13.57 6.76
C ILE A 66 -9.78 -12.61 7.39
N ALA A 67 -10.93 -13.16 7.82
CA ALA A 67 -11.94 -12.39 8.52
C ALA A 67 -11.38 -11.71 9.79
N PRO A 68 -11.84 -10.50 10.14
CA PRO A 68 -11.45 -9.85 11.39
C PRO A 68 -11.73 -10.73 12.61
N ALA A 69 -10.86 -10.65 13.63
CA ALA A 69 -11.02 -11.44 14.85
C ALA A 69 -12.37 -11.20 15.56
N SER A 70 -12.95 -10.00 15.40
CA SER A 70 -14.27 -9.65 15.93
C SER A 70 -15.44 -10.40 15.27
N GLU A 71 -15.23 -11.02 14.11
CA GLU A 71 -16.26 -11.75 13.35
C GLU A 71 -16.16 -13.28 13.53
N ILE A 72 -15.13 -13.76 14.24
CA ILE A 72 -14.87 -15.19 14.47
C ILE A 72 -15.44 -15.67 15.82
N LEU A 73 -15.86 -14.74 16.70
CA LEU A 73 -16.51 -15.00 17.99
C LEU A 73 -18.02 -14.80 17.90
#